data_AF-A0A7Y8HLR2-F1
#
_entry.id   AF-A0A7Y8HLR2-F1
#
_cell.length_a   1.000
_cell.length_b   1.000
_cell.length_c   1.000
_cell.angle_alpha   90.00
_cell.angle_beta   90.00
_cell.angle_gamma   90.00
#
_symmetry.space_group_name_H-M   'P 1'
#
loop_
_entity.id
_entity.type
_entity.pdbx_description
1 polymer ?
#
loop_
_entity_poly.entity_id
_entity_poly.type
_entity_poly.pdbx_seq_one_letter_code
_entity_poly.pdbx_strand_id
1 'polypeptide(L)'
;MVRPLISMLLAGMLGATFCQIAWADDRPSPKSLWQTVLPPPATAQLPTPRRPWVLRDREIALDFPLFQILKDAGARPHPRITVELFDGANHELDITSTVSRSNDTAVIRGILKPPSRGDFTFVASGNILIGTLQLGDRLYKTEHIANGRLRLIEIDPGKMPPD
;
A
#
# COMPACT_ATOMS: atom_id res chain seq x y z
N MET A 1 -80.81 5.78 -23.77
CA MET A 1 -80.68 4.87 -24.94
C MET A 1 -79.25 4.95 -25.45
N VAL A 2 -78.58 3.78 -25.46
CA VAL A 2 -77.47 3.33 -26.34
C VAL A 2 -76.11 4.07 -26.26
N ARG A 3 -75.11 3.37 -25.69
CA ARG A 3 -73.65 3.54 -25.90
C ARG A 3 -73.23 3.06 -27.30
N PRO A 4 -72.06 3.50 -27.83
CA PRO A 4 -70.87 2.64 -27.77
C PRO A 4 -69.59 3.46 -27.50
N LEU A 5 -68.81 3.22 -26.44
CA LEU A 5 -67.68 2.26 -26.34
C LEU A 5 -67.02 1.88 -27.68
N ILE A 6 -65.80 2.39 -27.95
CA ILE A 6 -64.62 1.67 -28.52
C ILE A 6 -63.45 2.64 -28.81
N SER A 7 -62.35 2.42 -28.08
CA SER A 7 -60.91 2.47 -28.42
C SER A 7 -60.28 3.58 -29.28
N MET A 8 -59.39 4.37 -28.65
CA MET A 8 -58.05 4.77 -29.15
C MET A 8 -57.16 5.04 -27.92
N LEU A 9 -56.31 4.12 -27.48
CA LEU A 9 -54.89 3.95 -27.83
C LEU A 9 -54.00 5.20 -27.67
N LEU A 10 -53.15 5.13 -26.64
CA LEU A 10 -51.71 5.44 -26.65
C LEU A 10 -51.22 6.91 -26.72
N ALA A 11 -50.78 7.44 -25.58
CA ALA A 11 -49.63 8.35 -25.40
C ALA A 11 -49.50 8.62 -23.89
N GLY A 12 -48.40 8.51 -23.17
CA GLY A 12 -46.99 8.30 -23.45
C GLY A 12 -46.29 8.74 -22.16
N MET A 13 -45.48 7.87 -21.57
CA MET A 13 -44.71 8.10 -20.34
C MET A 13 -43.97 9.44 -20.31
N LEU A 14 -43.99 10.13 -19.17
CA LEU A 14 -42.87 10.96 -18.66
C LEU A 14 -43.11 11.08 -17.13
N GLY A 15 -42.48 10.30 -16.25
CA GLY A 15 -41.09 9.91 -16.25
C GLY A 15 -40.20 10.96 -15.57
N ALA A 16 -40.70 11.66 -14.54
CA ALA A 16 -39.85 12.50 -13.67
C ALA A 16 -39.27 11.65 -12.53
N THR A 17 -38.54 10.62 -12.88
CA THR A 17 -37.61 9.96 -11.97
C THR A 17 -36.48 10.98 -11.77
N PHE A 18 -36.51 11.69 -10.64
CA PHE A 18 -35.39 12.53 -10.23
C PHE A 18 -34.17 11.62 -10.12
N CYS A 19 -33.30 11.67 -11.13
CA CYS A 19 -31.98 11.07 -11.13
C CYS A 19 -31.21 11.62 -9.93
N GLN A 20 -31.24 10.89 -8.82
CA GLN A 20 -30.18 10.97 -7.81
C GLN A 20 -28.94 10.38 -8.48
N ILE A 21 -28.24 11.22 -9.23
CA ILE A 21 -26.87 10.96 -9.65
C ILE A 21 -26.04 11.13 -8.37
N ALA A 22 -26.14 10.15 -7.47
CA ALA A 22 -25.15 9.93 -6.45
C ALA A 22 -23.91 9.44 -7.21
N TRP A 23 -22.97 10.33 -7.48
CA TRP A 23 -21.62 9.92 -7.83
C TRP A 23 -21.12 9.15 -6.61
N ALA A 24 -21.27 7.83 -6.64
CA ALA A 24 -20.48 6.96 -5.80
C ALA A 24 -19.03 7.33 -6.14
N ASP A 25 -18.36 7.94 -5.17
CA ASP A 25 -16.94 8.24 -5.20
C ASP A 25 -16.24 6.86 -5.18
N ASP A 26 -16.24 6.17 -6.33
CA ASP A 26 -15.58 4.87 -6.57
C ASP A 26 -14.07 5.12 -6.60
N ARG A 27 -13.54 5.64 -5.50
CA ARG A 27 -12.10 5.75 -5.31
C ARG A 27 -11.58 4.33 -5.19
N PRO A 28 -10.64 3.92 -6.04
CA PRO A 28 -10.05 2.59 -5.94
C PRO A 28 -9.56 2.34 -4.51
N SER A 29 -9.89 1.16 -3.99
CA SER A 29 -9.43 0.74 -2.66
C SER A 29 -7.90 0.81 -2.60
N PRO A 30 -7.31 1.28 -1.50
CA PRO A 30 -5.85 1.26 -1.35
C PRO A 30 -5.29 -0.14 -1.54
N LYS A 31 -4.17 -0.24 -2.24
CA LYS A 31 -3.44 -1.48 -2.45
C LYS A 31 -2.27 -1.55 -1.48
N SER A 32 -2.06 -2.70 -0.85
CA SER A 32 -0.90 -2.88 0.03
C SER A 32 0.34 -3.20 -0.78
N LEU A 33 1.46 -2.53 -0.50
CA LEU A 33 2.75 -2.80 -1.14
C LEU A 33 3.32 -4.16 -0.76
N TRP A 34 2.94 -4.67 0.40
CA TRP A 34 3.34 -5.99 0.87
C TRP A 34 2.28 -6.62 1.75
N GLN A 35 2.41 -7.92 1.95
CA GLN A 35 1.57 -8.70 2.86
C GLN A 35 2.43 -9.47 3.84
N THR A 36 1.96 -9.59 5.08
CA THR A 36 2.61 -10.43 6.09
C THR A 36 2.55 -11.89 5.65
N VAL A 37 3.71 -12.56 5.70
CA VAL A 37 3.79 -14.00 5.49
C VAL A 37 3.49 -14.68 6.82
N LEU A 38 2.47 -15.54 6.84
CA LEU A 38 2.14 -16.35 8.01
C LEU A 38 3.35 -17.24 8.38
N PRO A 39 3.92 -17.10 9.58
CA PRO A 39 5.03 -17.95 9.99
C PRO A 39 4.56 -19.40 10.11
N PRO A 40 5.42 -20.39 9.77
CA PRO A 40 5.18 -21.78 10.17
C PRO A 40 5.08 -21.87 11.71
N PRO A 41 4.41 -22.90 12.26
CA PRO A 41 4.24 -23.04 13.71
C PRO A 41 5.58 -22.91 14.45
N ALA A 42 5.54 -22.21 15.59
CA ALA A 42 6.69 -21.66 16.34
C ALA A 42 7.81 -22.65 16.74
N THR A 43 7.61 -23.95 16.50
CA THR A 43 8.53 -25.03 16.85
C THR A 43 9.81 -25.07 16.01
N ALA A 44 9.94 -24.27 14.94
CA ALA A 44 11.06 -24.35 13.99
C ALA A 44 12.09 -23.21 14.05
N GLN A 45 11.86 -22.13 14.81
CA GLN A 45 12.76 -20.96 14.80
C GLN A 45 13.65 -20.91 16.05
N LEU A 46 14.92 -21.27 15.87
CA LEU A 46 15.99 -20.97 16.81
C LEU A 46 16.04 -19.45 17.07
N PRO A 47 16.07 -18.97 18.33
CA PRO A 47 16.24 -17.56 18.62
C PRO A 47 17.59 -17.11 18.08
N THR A 48 17.55 -16.33 17.00
CA THR A 48 18.74 -15.71 16.43
C THR A 48 19.16 -14.56 17.35
N PRO A 49 20.46 -14.34 17.62
CA PRO A 49 20.89 -13.20 18.44
C PRO A 49 20.37 -11.90 17.81
N ARG A 50 19.40 -11.25 18.46
CA ARG A 50 18.82 -10.00 18.00
C ARG A 50 19.66 -8.84 18.51
N ARG A 51 19.96 -7.89 17.64
CA ARG A 51 20.59 -6.62 18.02
C ARG A 51 19.69 -5.92 19.07
N PRO A 52 20.25 -5.24 20.08
CA PRO A 52 19.47 -4.71 21.20
C PRO A 52 18.49 -3.58 20.80
N TRP A 53 18.69 -2.95 19.64
CA TRP A 53 17.80 -1.95 19.06
C TRP A 53 16.66 -2.56 18.22
N VAL A 54 16.72 -3.84 17.85
CA VAL A 54 15.66 -4.51 17.08
C VAL A 54 14.56 -4.95 18.03
N LEU A 55 13.36 -4.39 17.87
CA LEU A 55 12.21 -4.72 18.72
C LEU A 55 11.51 -5.99 18.26
N ARG A 56 11.26 -6.10 16.96
CA ARG A 56 10.62 -7.25 16.32
C ARG A 56 10.89 -7.26 14.82
N ASP A 57 10.79 -8.44 14.24
CA ASP A 57 10.88 -8.67 12.82
C ASP A 57 9.74 -9.59 12.34
N ARG A 58 9.34 -9.44 11.07
CA ARG A 58 8.44 -10.37 10.40
C ARG A 58 8.80 -10.50 8.93
N GLU A 59 8.45 -11.64 8.36
CA GLU A 59 8.57 -11.84 6.93
C GLU A 59 7.38 -11.21 6.20
N ILE A 60 7.65 -10.54 5.09
CA ILE A 60 6.66 -9.92 4.21
C ILE A 60 6.94 -10.33 2.76
N ALA A 61 5.90 -10.36 1.93
CA ALA A 61 5.99 -10.57 0.50
C ALA A 61 5.53 -9.32 -0.25
N LEU A 62 6.29 -8.89 -1.26
CA LEU A 62 5.92 -7.73 -2.08
C LEU A 62 4.74 -8.05 -3.01
N ASP A 63 3.85 -7.08 -3.17
CA ASP A 63 2.96 -7.03 -4.34
C ASP A 63 3.81 -6.63 -5.55
N PHE A 64 4.21 -7.64 -6.34
CA PHE A 64 5.14 -7.43 -7.44
C PHE A 64 4.59 -6.50 -8.54
N PRO A 65 3.33 -6.62 -9.01
CA PRO A 65 2.73 -5.64 -9.91
C PRO A 65 2.80 -4.20 -9.38
N LEU A 66 2.47 -3.99 -8.11
CA LEU A 66 2.49 -2.66 -7.50
C LEU A 66 3.90 -2.12 -7.34
N PHE A 67 4.85 -2.99 -7.01
CA PHE A 67 6.27 -2.65 -6.94
C PHE A 67 6.82 -2.22 -8.31
N GLN A 68 6.42 -2.87 -9.41
CA GLN A 68 6.82 -2.45 -10.76
C GLN A 68 6.28 -1.06 -11.12
N ILE A 69 5.02 -0.75 -10.75
CA ILE A 69 4.43 0.59 -10.91
C ILE A 69 5.25 1.62 -10.13
N LEU A 70 5.62 1.33 -8.88
CA LEU A 70 6.43 2.23 -8.07
C LEU A 70 7.83 2.49 -8.64
N LYS A 71 8.44 1.47 -9.25
CA LYS A 71 9.77 1.55 -9.86
C LYS A 71 9.76 2.45 -11.11
N ASP A 72 8.65 2.48 -11.84
CA ASP A 72 8.50 3.29 -13.05
C ASP A 72 8.20 4.77 -12.71
N ALA A 73 9.19 5.64 -12.94
CA ALA A 73 9.04 7.07 -12.72
C ALA A 73 7.95 7.72 -13.60
N GLY A 74 7.61 7.11 -14.74
CA GLY A 74 6.57 7.55 -15.67
C GLY A 74 5.16 7.07 -15.32
N ALA A 75 4.99 6.12 -14.41
CA ALA A 75 3.70 5.47 -14.09
C ALA A 75 2.78 6.31 -13.19
N ARG A 76 2.68 7.62 -13.46
CA ARG A 76 1.83 8.56 -12.72
C ARG A 76 0.48 8.74 -13.44
N PRO A 77 -0.64 8.84 -12.72
CA PRO A 77 -0.76 8.84 -11.26
C PRO A 77 -0.63 7.43 -10.66
N HIS A 78 0.03 7.32 -9.51
CA HIS A 78 0.08 6.06 -8.77
C HIS A 78 -1.30 5.75 -8.18
N PRO A 79 -1.67 4.46 -8.06
CA PRO A 79 -2.81 4.08 -7.23
C PRO A 79 -2.57 4.50 -5.77
N ARG A 80 -3.61 4.45 -4.94
CA ARG A 80 -3.45 4.61 -3.49
C ARG A 80 -2.68 3.40 -2.96
N ILE A 81 -1.53 3.65 -2.34
CA ILE A 81 -0.63 2.61 -1.86
C ILE A 81 -0.54 2.69 -0.35
N THR A 82 -0.60 1.54 0.29
CA THR A 82 -0.50 1.39 1.74
C THR A 82 0.60 0.42 2.12
N VAL A 83 1.06 0.53 3.36
CA VAL A 83 1.96 -0.45 3.97
C VAL A 83 1.40 -0.87 5.32
N GLU A 84 1.39 -2.17 5.58
CA GLU A 84 1.08 -2.70 6.90
C GLU A 84 2.37 -2.72 7.74
N LEU A 85 2.36 -2.02 8.87
CA LEU A 85 3.44 -2.07 9.87
C LEU A 85 2.99 -2.91 11.09
N PHE A 86 3.78 -2.92 12.15
CA PHE A 86 3.55 -3.81 13.28
C PHE A 86 2.51 -3.32 14.31
N ASP A 87 1.95 -2.12 14.12
CA ASP A 87 0.79 -1.62 14.86
C ASP A 87 -0.54 -2.17 14.31
N GLY A 88 -0.48 -2.93 13.21
CA GLY A 88 -1.65 -3.50 12.52
C GLY A 88 -2.41 -2.49 11.67
N ALA A 89 -1.92 -1.25 11.54
CA ALA A 89 -2.52 -0.24 10.70
C ALA A 89 -1.97 -0.28 9.27
N ASN A 90 -2.80 0.13 8.32
CA ASN A 90 -2.39 0.36 6.94
C ASN A 90 -2.07 1.85 6.74
N HIS A 91 -0.79 2.18 6.65
CA HIS A 91 -0.36 3.57 6.46
C HIS A 91 -0.32 3.88 4.97
N GLU A 92 -1.09 4.88 4.54
CA GLU A 92 -1.10 5.31 3.15
C GLU A 92 0.15 6.14 2.83
N LEU A 93 0.82 5.79 1.73
CA LEU A 93 2.00 6.46 1.23
C LEU A 93 1.61 7.62 0.32
N ASP A 94 2.27 8.76 0.49
CA ASP A 94 2.31 9.85 -0.48
C ASP A 94 3.69 9.93 -1.13
N ILE A 95 3.76 9.53 -2.40
CA ILE A 95 5.02 9.35 -3.12
C ILE A 95 5.39 10.66 -3.78
N THR A 96 6.30 11.40 -3.16
CA THR A 96 6.73 12.73 -3.61
C THR A 96 7.75 12.66 -4.74
N SER A 97 8.55 11.58 -4.83
CA SER A 97 9.57 11.43 -5.86
C SER A 97 9.83 9.97 -6.21
N THR A 98 9.99 9.70 -7.50
CA THR A 98 10.56 8.46 -8.02
C THR A 98 11.67 8.84 -8.99
N VAL A 99 12.91 8.50 -8.66
CA VAL A 99 14.08 8.75 -9.51
C VAL A 99 14.60 7.43 -10.04
N SER A 100 14.36 7.16 -11.32
CA SER A 100 14.98 6.04 -12.01
C SER A 100 16.47 6.37 -12.29
N ARG A 101 17.37 5.53 -11.76
CA ARG A 101 18.82 5.65 -11.96
C ARG A 101 19.29 4.83 -13.16
N SER A 102 18.61 3.74 -13.44
CA SER A 102 18.87 2.81 -14.56
C SER A 102 17.56 2.10 -14.91
N ASN A 103 17.55 1.29 -15.97
CA ASN A 103 16.39 0.47 -16.34
C ASN A 103 15.90 -0.45 -15.21
N ASP A 104 16.76 -0.73 -14.22
CA ASP A 104 16.47 -1.67 -13.16
C ASP A 104 16.55 -1.13 -11.74
N THR A 105 16.96 0.13 -11.55
CA THR A 105 17.11 0.73 -10.23
C THR A 105 16.35 2.03 -10.12
N ALA A 106 15.53 2.17 -9.07
CA ALA A 106 14.83 3.40 -8.74
C ALA A 106 14.95 3.74 -7.24
N VAL A 107 15.01 5.03 -6.95
CA VAL A 107 14.88 5.55 -5.58
C VAL A 107 13.52 6.21 -5.46
N ILE A 108 12.70 5.71 -4.54
CA ILE A 108 11.34 6.20 -4.28
C ILE A 108 11.33 6.86 -2.92
N ARG A 109 10.81 8.08 -2.85
CA ARG A 109 10.74 8.88 -1.62
C ARG A 109 9.34 9.41 -1.42
N GLY A 110 8.97 9.62 -0.16
CA GLY A 110 7.66 10.15 0.16
C GLY A 110 7.44 10.35 1.64
N ILE A 111 6.20 10.67 1.96
CA ILE A 111 5.71 10.85 3.32
C ILE A 111 4.52 9.93 3.58
N LEU A 112 4.22 9.68 4.85
CA LEU A 112 2.99 8.99 5.25
C LEU A 112 1.85 10.00 5.30
N LYS A 113 0.69 9.65 4.73
CA LYS A 113 -0.50 10.48 4.81
C LYS A 113 -1.09 10.48 6.23
N PRO A 114 -1.79 11.56 6.63
CA PRO A 114 -2.52 11.60 7.89
C PRO A 114 -3.47 10.39 8.06
N PRO A 115 -3.66 9.88 9.29
CA PRO A 115 -3.18 10.43 10.56
C PRO A 115 -1.70 10.13 10.85
N SER A 116 -1.06 9.29 10.03
CA SER A 116 0.34 8.91 10.18
C SER A 116 1.25 10.11 9.90
N ARG A 117 2.38 10.19 10.61
CA ARG A 117 3.39 11.24 10.40
C ARG A 117 4.75 10.60 10.29
N GLY A 118 5.41 10.83 9.17
CA GLY A 118 6.69 10.25 8.89
C GLY A 118 7.06 10.30 7.42
N ASP A 119 8.25 9.83 7.12
CA ASP A 119 8.82 9.78 5.80
C ASP A 119 9.35 8.39 5.47
N PHE A 120 9.53 8.14 4.19
CA PHE A 120 10.14 6.91 3.72
C PHE A 120 11.08 7.15 2.56
N THR A 121 12.08 6.28 2.48
CA THR A 121 12.95 6.15 1.31
C THR A 121 13.11 4.67 0.99
N PHE A 122 12.76 4.32 -0.24
CA PHE A 122 12.92 2.99 -0.78
C PHE A 122 13.89 2.99 -1.94
N VAL A 123 14.65 1.92 -2.04
CA VAL A 123 15.51 1.60 -3.17
C VAL A 123 14.99 0.30 -3.77
N ALA A 124 14.48 0.43 -4.99
CA ALA A 124 14.08 -0.69 -5.84
C ALA A 124 15.26 -1.06 -6.74
N SER A 125 15.66 -2.33 -6.76
CA SER A 125 16.65 -2.86 -7.70
C SER A 125 16.25 -4.27 -8.15
N GLY A 126 16.01 -4.48 -9.43
CA GLY A 126 15.46 -5.76 -9.90
C GLY A 126 14.08 -6.00 -9.29
N ASN A 127 13.98 -7.11 -8.56
CA ASN A 127 12.78 -7.51 -7.81
C ASN A 127 12.93 -7.26 -6.30
N ILE A 128 13.93 -6.49 -5.91
CA ILE A 128 14.30 -6.26 -4.51
C ILE A 128 13.87 -4.85 -4.10
N LEU A 129 13.26 -4.75 -2.91
CA LEU A 129 12.95 -3.49 -2.25
C LEU A 129 13.66 -3.44 -0.89
N ILE A 130 14.62 -2.54 -0.76
CA ILE A 130 15.27 -2.21 0.51
C ILE A 130 14.85 -0.80 0.88
N GLY A 131 14.54 -0.57 2.15
CA GLY A 131 13.84 0.64 2.51
C GLY A 131 13.94 0.99 3.98
N THR A 132 13.74 2.28 4.24
CA THR A 132 13.56 2.83 5.58
C THR A 132 12.26 3.62 5.63
N LEU A 133 11.49 3.45 6.69
CA LEU A 133 10.35 4.31 7.02
C LEU A 133 10.51 4.81 8.45
N GLN A 134 10.40 6.12 8.66
CA GLN A 134 10.26 6.70 9.98
C GLN A 134 8.77 6.90 10.26
N LEU A 135 8.27 6.44 11.40
CA LEU A 135 6.90 6.73 11.86
C LEU A 135 6.97 7.05 13.35
N GLY A 136 6.68 8.30 13.71
CA GLY A 136 6.84 8.78 15.08
C GLY A 136 8.29 8.61 15.56
N ASP A 137 8.47 7.89 16.68
CA ASP A 137 9.76 7.57 17.29
C ASP A 137 10.33 6.22 16.82
N ARG A 138 9.66 5.52 15.90
CA ARG A 138 10.08 4.20 15.41
C ARG A 138 10.66 4.28 14.00
N LEU A 139 11.73 3.50 13.79
CA LEU A 139 12.33 3.29 12.48
C LEU A 139 11.99 1.88 12.01
N TYR A 140 11.49 1.77 10.79
CA TYR A 140 11.20 0.51 10.13
C TYR A 140 12.18 0.32 8.98
N LYS A 141 12.69 -0.90 8.81
CA LYS A 141 13.54 -1.28 7.67
C LYS A 141 12.97 -2.47 6.93
N THR A 142 13.07 -2.46 5.61
CA THR A 142 12.89 -3.66 4.80
C THR A 142 14.26 -4.16 4.34
N GLU A 143 14.51 -5.44 4.59
CA GLU A 143 15.72 -6.13 4.16
C GLU A 143 15.34 -7.27 3.22
N HIS A 144 16.14 -7.52 2.19
CA HIS A 144 15.92 -8.65 1.31
C HIS A 144 16.27 -9.96 2.01
N ILE A 145 15.41 -10.96 1.85
CA ILE A 145 15.71 -12.35 2.19
C ILE A 145 15.55 -13.23 0.94
N ALA A 146 15.91 -14.52 1.02
CA ALA A 146 15.86 -15.39 -0.15
C ALA A 146 14.46 -15.50 -0.78
N ASN A 147 14.42 -15.83 -2.08
CA ASN A 147 13.22 -16.14 -2.86
C ASN A 147 12.21 -14.98 -3.00
N GLY A 148 12.70 -13.74 -3.12
CA GLY A 148 11.85 -12.56 -3.37
C GLY A 148 10.99 -12.14 -2.18
N ARG A 149 11.29 -12.70 -1.00
CA ARG A 149 10.67 -12.31 0.27
C ARG A 149 11.51 -11.20 0.90
N LEU A 150 10.90 -10.42 1.79
CA LEU A 150 11.60 -9.42 2.57
C LEU A 150 11.37 -9.66 4.06
N ARG A 151 12.26 -9.11 4.86
CA ARG A 151 12.08 -8.97 6.30
C ARG A 151 11.76 -7.51 6.62
N LEU A 152 10.61 -7.29 7.26
CA LEU A 152 10.30 -6.01 7.90
C LEU A 152 10.85 -6.05 9.33
N ILE A 153 11.55 -5.00 9.72
CA ILE A 153 12.20 -4.89 11.04
C ILE A 153 11.74 -3.58 11.67
N GLU A 154 11.24 -3.63 12.90
CA GLU A 154 11.01 -2.44 13.73
C GLU A 154 12.20 -2.23 14.65
N ILE A 155 12.67 -0.98 14.68
CA ILE A 155 13.86 -0.56 15.40
C ILE A 155 13.51 0.60 16.33
N ASP A 156 14.09 0.56 17.53
CA ASP A 156 14.18 1.67 18.47
C ASP A 156 15.44 2.50 18.15
N PRO A 157 15.31 3.69 17.53
CA PRO A 157 16.46 4.52 17.19
C PRO A 157 17.23 4.99 18.44
N GLY A 158 16.55 5.14 19.59
CA GLY A 158 17.19 5.57 20.84
C GLY A 158 18.14 4.53 21.43
N LYS A 159 18.11 3.29 20.93
CA LYS A 159 19.01 2.20 21.31
C LYS A 159 20.06 1.89 20.24
N MET A 160 20.03 2.58 19.11
CA MET A 160 21.06 2.41 18.09
C MET A 160 22.39 3.00 18.57
N PRO A 161 23.52 2.36 18.24
CA PRO A 161 24.82 2.98 18.46
C PRO A 161 24.92 4.29 17.63
N PRO A 162 25.67 5.29 18.10
CA PRO A 162 25.96 6.48 17.31
C PRO A 162 26.77 6.10 16.06
N ASP A 163 26.56 6.86 14.97
CA ASP A 163 27.30 6.74 13.71
C ASP A 163 28.75 7.21 13.82
#